data_AF-A0A498LQQ8-F1
#
_entry.id   AF-A0A498LQQ8-F1
#
_cell.length_a   1.000
_cell.length_b   1.000
_cell.length_c   1.000
_cell.angle_alpha   90.00
_cell.angle_beta   90.00
_cell.angle_gamma   90.00
#
_symmetry.space_group_name_H-M   'P 1'
#
loop_
_entity.id
_entity.type
_entity.pdbx_description
1 polymer ?
#
loop_
_entity_poly.entity_id
_entity_poly.type
_entity_poly.pdbx_seq_one_letter_code
_entity_poly.pdbx_strand_id
1 'polypeptide(L)'
;MHNTTHVLHNRDAMTAGFYQPLPPTTFVVDKALSHCGRTDMLTLMVMRWNQQKFNNLATALTRRYQKTTKALQSQLQNLESMKVELAVTESQLEDWVNDVKEWADATTTTTNDVDALANRIEVLVASVKRRSQRLYKDTDGNKGRARIRRKIREEKGILTSLVETYNRMVPNTETLCLETILSGSLCGLSEEGLKGLQSIIHKKQRKIRDMRVQARDCYLQVLSGAENTNFLNKPSADDYDSDFEISDDEL
;
A
#
# COMPACT_ATOMS: atom_id res chain seq x y z
N MET A 1 -46.10 35.71 15.91
CA MET A 1 -45.15 34.67 16.35
C MET A 1 -44.09 34.54 15.27
N HIS A 2 -42.83 34.85 15.59
CA HIS A 2 -41.74 34.92 14.61
C HIS A 2 -41.28 33.49 14.29
N ASN A 3 -41.37 33.10 13.02
CA ASN A 3 -40.92 31.79 12.57
C ASN A 3 -39.41 31.86 12.31
N THR A 4 -38.61 31.43 13.28
CA THR A 4 -37.15 31.39 13.14
C THR A 4 -36.76 30.15 12.34
N THR A 5 -36.38 30.37 11.08
CA THR A 5 -35.83 29.31 10.22
C THR A 5 -34.43 28.93 10.71
N HIS A 6 -34.32 27.85 11.47
CA HIS A 6 -33.02 27.29 11.83
C HIS A 6 -32.46 26.47 10.68
N VAL A 7 -31.31 26.90 10.15
CA VAL A 7 -30.60 26.23 9.06
C VAL A 7 -30.03 24.90 9.56
N LEU A 8 -30.49 23.79 8.97
CA LEU A 8 -30.18 22.39 9.33
C LEU A 8 -28.71 21.96 9.15
N HIS A 9 -27.81 22.89 8.82
CA HIS A 9 -26.39 22.61 8.60
C HIS A 9 -25.48 23.11 9.73
N ASN A 10 -26.04 23.74 10.77
CA ASN A 10 -25.27 24.14 11.94
C ASN A 10 -25.30 23.02 13.00
N ARG A 11 -24.12 22.50 13.37
CA ARG A 11 -23.94 21.45 14.39
C ARG A 11 -24.55 21.85 15.74
N ASP A 12 -24.42 23.10 16.13
CA ASP A 12 -24.93 23.58 17.42
C ASP A 12 -26.46 23.68 17.40
N ALA A 13 -27.04 24.06 16.26
CA ALA A 13 -28.49 24.06 16.06
C ALA A 13 -29.09 22.64 16.07
N MET A 14 -28.39 21.65 15.47
CA MET A 14 -28.82 20.24 15.53
C MET A 14 -28.75 19.68 16.95
N THR A 15 -27.71 20.04 17.71
CA THR A 15 -27.55 19.56 19.08
C THR A 15 -28.59 20.20 20.00
N ALA A 16 -28.85 21.50 19.85
CA ALA A 16 -29.86 22.21 20.63
C ALA A 16 -31.29 21.73 20.34
N GLY A 17 -31.63 21.49 19.06
CA GLY A 17 -32.96 21.01 18.66
C GLY A 17 -33.27 19.58 19.12
N PHE A 18 -32.24 18.73 19.28
CA PHE A 18 -32.41 17.34 19.72
C PHE A 18 -32.97 17.20 21.15
N TYR A 19 -32.67 18.15 22.02
CA TYR A 19 -33.13 18.14 23.41
C TYR A 19 -34.39 18.98 23.66
N GLN A 20 -34.93 19.63 22.62
CA GLN A 20 -36.18 20.37 22.77
C GLN A 20 -37.38 19.41 22.72
N PRO A 21 -38.41 19.65 23.55
CA PRO A 21 -39.64 18.86 23.50
C PRO A 21 -40.27 18.99 22.12
N LEU A 22 -40.73 17.86 21.58
CA LEU A 22 -41.40 17.83 20.29
C LEU A 22 -42.65 18.76 20.34
N PRO A 23 -42.90 19.56 19.31
CA PRO A 23 -44.08 20.42 19.26
C PRO A 23 -45.35 19.61 19.51
N PRO A 24 -46.39 20.15 20.16
CA PRO A 24 -47.62 19.42 20.52
C PRO A 24 -48.36 18.81 19.31
N THR A 25 -48.07 19.30 18.10
CA THR A 25 -48.62 18.80 16.83
C THR A 25 -47.86 17.60 16.28
N THR A 26 -46.74 17.22 16.90
CA THR A 26 -45.87 16.12 16.46
C THR A 26 -46.05 14.95 17.41
N PHE A 27 -46.81 13.96 16.97
CA PHE A 27 -46.91 12.67 17.65
C PHE A 27 -45.92 11.70 17.00
N VAL A 28 -45.17 10.96 17.82
CA VAL A 28 -44.37 9.83 17.34
C VAL A 28 -45.35 8.68 17.12
N VAL A 29 -45.73 8.44 15.86
CA VAL A 29 -46.42 7.19 15.51
C VAL A 29 -45.38 6.10 15.59
N ASP A 30 -45.46 5.25 16.62
CA ASP A 30 -44.81 3.95 16.55
C ASP A 30 -45.61 3.12 15.55
N LYS A 31 -45.27 3.25 14.26
CA LYS A 31 -45.90 2.49 13.18
C LYS A 31 -45.33 1.07 13.22
N ALA A 32 -45.69 0.37 14.28
CA ALA A 32 -45.48 -1.05 14.39
C ALA A 32 -46.16 -1.74 13.19
N LEU A 33 -45.34 -2.40 12.37
CA LEU A 33 -45.66 -3.70 11.73
C LEU A 33 -46.57 -3.72 10.48
N SER A 34 -46.21 -3.07 9.38
CA SER A 34 -46.61 -3.59 8.03
C SER A 34 -45.60 -3.43 6.89
N HIS A 35 -44.36 -3.04 7.20
CA HIS A 35 -43.21 -3.12 6.28
C HIS A 35 -41.94 -3.65 6.99
N CYS A 36 -42.10 -4.31 8.14
CA CYS A 36 -41.09 -4.51 9.19
C CYS A 36 -40.05 -5.64 8.93
N GLY A 37 -39.94 -6.15 7.71
CA GLY A 37 -38.93 -7.17 7.41
C GLY A 37 -37.57 -6.57 7.06
N ARG A 38 -37.57 -5.50 6.25
CA ARG A 38 -36.38 -5.07 5.50
C ARG A 38 -35.66 -3.87 6.12
N THR A 39 -36.40 -2.90 6.66
CA THR A 39 -35.84 -1.70 7.32
C THR A 39 -35.27 -2.03 8.70
N ASP A 40 -35.94 -2.92 9.45
CA ASP A 40 -35.48 -3.38 10.76
C ASP A 40 -34.21 -4.23 10.65
N MET A 41 -34.09 -5.03 9.59
CA MET A 41 -32.88 -5.82 9.34
C MET A 41 -31.66 -4.94 9.09
N LEU A 42 -31.80 -3.86 8.31
CA LEU A 42 -30.71 -2.90 8.10
C LEU A 42 -30.31 -2.21 9.42
N THR A 43 -31.29 -1.78 10.21
CA THR A 43 -31.05 -1.17 11.53
C THR A 43 -30.35 -2.14 12.47
N LEU A 44 -30.82 -3.39 12.57
CA LEU A 44 -30.20 -4.43 13.39
C LEU A 44 -28.80 -4.80 12.90
N MET A 45 -28.57 -4.86 11.59
CA MET A 45 -27.25 -5.09 11.02
C MET A 45 -26.28 -3.96 11.34
N VAL A 46 -26.73 -2.70 11.24
CA VAL A 46 -25.92 -1.51 11.59
C VAL A 46 -25.62 -1.50 13.09
N MET A 47 -26.60 -1.78 13.95
CA MET A 47 -26.41 -1.87 15.40
C MET A 47 -25.41 -2.98 15.76
N ARG A 48 -25.55 -4.18 15.20
CA ARG A 48 -24.62 -5.29 15.41
C ARG A 48 -23.22 -4.97 14.90
N TRP A 49 -23.10 -4.32 13.74
CA TRP A 49 -21.81 -3.89 13.21
C TRP A 49 -21.12 -2.84 14.09
N ASN A 50 -21.88 -1.88 14.62
CA ASN A 50 -21.37 -0.89 15.56
C ASN A 50 -20.93 -1.55 16.87
N GLN A 51 -21.72 -2.49 17.41
CA GLN A 51 -21.34 -3.26 18.58
C GLN A 51 -20.07 -4.08 18.33
N GLN A 52 -19.98 -4.75 17.17
CA GLN A 52 -18.81 -5.52 16.79
C GLN A 52 -17.56 -4.64 16.66
N LYS A 53 -17.70 -3.44 16.10
CA LYS A 53 -16.61 -2.45 16.03
C LYS A 53 -16.16 -2.02 17.42
N PHE A 54 -17.09 -1.72 18.31
CA PHE A 54 -16.78 -1.33 19.69
C PHE A 54 -16.02 -2.45 20.40
N ASN A 55 -16.53 -3.67 20.33
CA ASN A 55 -15.91 -4.85 20.94
C ASN A 55 -14.52 -5.15 20.35
N ASN A 56 -14.34 -4.97 19.04
CA ASN A 56 -13.08 -5.25 18.36
C ASN A 56 -12.08 -4.09 18.40
N LEU A 57 -12.49 -2.89 18.83
CA LEU A 57 -11.67 -1.69 18.73
C LEU A 57 -10.38 -1.85 19.53
N ALA A 58 -10.48 -2.29 20.78
CA ALA A 58 -9.32 -2.49 21.65
C ALA A 58 -8.32 -3.47 21.00
N THR A 59 -8.79 -4.66 20.59
CA THR A 59 -7.94 -5.66 19.93
C THR A 59 -7.33 -5.14 18.62
N ALA A 60 -8.09 -4.41 17.80
CA ALA A 60 -7.59 -3.84 16.56
C ALA A 60 -6.52 -2.78 16.81
N LEU A 61 -6.71 -1.91 17.80
CA LEU A 61 -5.75 -0.90 18.20
C LEU A 61 -4.48 -1.54 18.78
N THR A 62 -4.59 -2.53 19.66
CA THR A 62 -3.45 -3.26 20.21
C THR A 62 -2.64 -3.93 19.10
N ARG A 63 -3.30 -4.65 18.17
CA ARG A 63 -2.62 -5.28 17.03
C ARG A 63 -1.94 -4.26 16.12
N ARG A 64 -2.61 -3.13 15.86
CA ARG A 64 -2.04 -2.04 15.05
C ARG A 64 -0.82 -1.45 15.74
N TYR A 65 -0.93 -1.14 17.04
CA TYR A 65 0.16 -0.63 17.86
C TYR A 65 1.36 -1.58 17.81
N GLN A 66 1.16 -2.87 18.10
CA GLN A 66 2.21 -3.88 18.02
C GLN A 66 2.86 -3.95 16.63
N LYS A 67 2.07 -3.92 15.55
CA LYS A 67 2.59 -3.91 14.17
C LYS A 67 3.44 -2.66 13.92
N THR A 68 2.98 -1.48 14.34
CA THR A 68 3.73 -0.23 14.16
C THR A 68 5.00 -0.18 15.01
N THR A 69 4.97 -0.67 16.25
CA THR A 69 6.15 -0.70 17.12
C THR A 69 7.22 -1.64 16.58
N LYS A 70 6.83 -2.84 16.11
CA LYS A 70 7.74 -3.79 15.46
C LYS A 70 8.37 -3.19 14.19
N ALA A 71 7.56 -2.52 13.37
CA ALA A 71 8.06 -1.84 12.17
C ALA A 71 9.05 -0.72 12.53
N LEU A 72 8.73 0.09 13.56
CA LEU A 72 9.62 1.15 14.05
C LEU A 72 10.95 0.60 14.55
N GLN A 73 10.94 -0.45 15.38
CA GLN A 73 12.16 -1.11 15.85
C GLN A 73 13.01 -1.64 14.69
N SER A 74 12.39 -2.28 13.70
CA SER A 74 13.11 -2.76 12.52
C SER A 74 13.77 -1.62 11.72
N GLN A 75 13.12 -0.46 11.62
CA GLN A 75 13.71 0.71 10.96
C GLN A 75 14.86 1.30 11.79
N LEU A 76 14.73 1.38 13.12
CA LEU A 76 15.82 1.85 13.99
C LEU A 76 17.04 0.94 13.90
N GLN A 77 16.85 -0.38 13.91
CA GLN A 77 17.94 -1.34 13.71
C GLN A 77 18.59 -1.21 12.33
N ASN A 78 17.80 -0.99 11.29
CA ASN A 78 18.32 -0.76 9.94
C ASN A 78 19.17 0.52 9.88
N LEU A 79 18.69 1.61 10.47
CA LEU A 79 19.42 2.88 10.56
C LEU A 79 20.74 2.72 11.31
N GLU A 80 20.71 2.05 12.47
CA GLU A 80 21.92 1.78 13.24
C GLU A 80 22.92 0.92 12.45
N SER A 81 22.42 -0.12 11.75
CA SER A 81 23.24 -0.93 10.87
C SER A 81 23.92 -0.10 9.77
N MET A 82 23.19 0.83 9.14
CA MET A 82 23.75 1.72 8.12
C MET A 82 24.76 2.71 8.71
N LYS A 83 24.52 3.24 9.91
CA LYS A 83 25.49 4.11 10.61
C LYS A 83 26.82 3.41 10.84
N VAL A 84 26.77 2.16 11.29
CA VAL A 84 27.96 1.31 11.49
C VAL A 84 28.64 1.00 10.17
N GLU A 85 27.90 0.55 9.16
CA GLU A 85 28.43 0.18 7.84
C GLU A 85 29.15 1.36 7.15
N LEU A 86 28.59 2.56 7.28
CA LEU A 86 29.14 3.78 6.68
C LEU A 86 30.15 4.52 7.57
N ALA A 87 30.39 4.02 8.79
CA ALA A 87 31.27 4.63 9.79
C ALA A 87 30.98 6.14 10.04
N VAL A 88 29.69 6.50 10.08
CA VAL A 88 29.23 7.90 10.23
C VAL A 88 28.96 8.22 11.69
N THR A 89 29.53 9.31 12.21
CA THR A 89 29.25 9.80 13.57
C THR A 89 27.95 10.61 13.64
N GLU A 90 27.35 10.74 14.83
CA GLU A 90 26.12 11.54 15.01
C GLU A 90 26.32 13.00 14.59
N SER A 91 27.50 13.58 14.89
CA SER A 91 27.84 14.95 14.49
C SER A 91 27.93 15.12 12.97
N GLN A 92 28.50 14.14 12.25
CA GLN A 92 28.57 14.16 10.79
C GLN A 92 27.18 14.10 10.16
N LEU A 93 26.24 13.37 10.78
CA LEU A 93 24.86 13.32 10.32
C LEU A 93 24.15 14.67 10.51
N GLU A 94 24.39 15.34 11.64
CA GLU A 94 23.86 16.69 11.90
C GLU A 94 24.42 17.73 10.91
N ASP A 95 25.71 17.66 10.62
CA ASP A 95 26.37 18.51 9.63
C ASP A 95 25.75 18.31 8.24
N TRP A 96 25.56 17.06 7.79
CA TRP A 96 24.89 16.78 6.51
C TRP A 96 23.45 17.30 6.45
N VAL A 97 22.72 17.21 7.55
CA VAL A 97 21.35 17.75 7.63
C VAL A 97 21.37 19.27 7.49
N ASN A 98 22.38 19.95 8.04
CA ASN A 98 22.55 21.39 7.89
C ASN A 98 23.01 21.78 6.48
N ASP A 99 23.96 21.06 5.89
CA ASP A 99 24.38 21.26 4.50
C ASP A 99 23.20 21.15 3.53
N VAL A 100 22.34 20.14 3.71
CA VAL A 100 21.14 19.95 2.88
C VAL A 100 20.14 21.11 3.05
N LYS A 101 20.01 21.68 4.25
CA LYS A 101 19.15 22.86 4.48
C LYS A 101 19.72 24.09 3.77
N GLU A 102 21.01 24.35 3.93
CA GLU A 102 21.67 25.49 3.29
C GLU A 102 21.59 25.40 1.76
N TRP A 103 21.78 24.20 1.18
CA TRP A 103 21.61 23.98 -0.26
C TRP A 103 20.18 24.17 -0.73
N ALA A 104 19.19 23.73 0.06
CA ALA A 104 17.79 23.94 -0.28
C ALA A 104 17.46 25.44 -0.33
N ASP A 105 17.96 26.22 0.64
CA ASP A 105 17.74 27.66 0.70
C ASP A 105 18.46 28.38 -0.46
N ALA A 106 19.71 28.02 -0.76
CA ALA A 106 20.48 28.61 -1.87
C ALA A 106 19.86 28.33 -3.25
N THR A 107 19.24 27.15 -3.45
CA THR A 107 18.63 26.75 -4.73
C THR A 107 17.40 27.60 -5.11
N THR A 108 16.71 28.18 -4.12
CA THR A 108 15.53 29.02 -4.36
C THR A 108 15.84 30.40 -4.94
N THR A 109 17.11 30.83 -4.91
CA THR A 109 17.47 32.24 -5.20
C THR A 109 18.09 32.44 -6.59
N THR A 110 18.59 31.39 -7.26
CA THR A 110 19.52 31.55 -8.43
C THR A 110 19.25 30.62 -9.62
N THR A 111 18.12 29.89 -9.70
CA THR A 111 17.92 28.92 -10.78
C THR A 111 17.39 29.54 -12.07
N ASN A 112 18.10 29.36 -13.20
CA ASN A 112 17.56 29.63 -14.53
C ASN A 112 16.35 28.73 -14.79
N ASP A 113 15.37 29.18 -15.59
CA ASP A 113 14.12 28.44 -15.85
C ASP A 113 14.34 27.00 -16.37
N VAL A 114 15.42 26.78 -17.14
CA VAL A 114 15.80 25.45 -17.66
C VAL A 114 16.34 24.54 -16.55
N ASP A 115 17.15 25.07 -15.63
CA ASP A 115 17.71 24.32 -14.50
C ASP A 115 16.62 23.96 -13.48
N ALA A 116 15.69 24.89 -13.23
CA ALA A 116 14.51 24.63 -12.41
C ALA A 116 13.63 23.51 -13.01
N LEU A 117 13.48 23.51 -14.34
CA LEU A 117 12.75 22.47 -15.06
C LEU A 117 13.45 21.11 -14.99
N ALA A 118 14.77 21.08 -15.18
CA ALA A 118 15.59 19.85 -15.06
C ALA A 118 15.50 19.25 -13.64
N ASN A 119 15.67 20.08 -12.60
CA ASN A 119 15.54 19.67 -11.20
C ASN A 119 14.14 19.10 -10.91
N ARG A 120 13.09 19.71 -11.49
CA ARG A 120 11.72 19.22 -11.32
C ARG A 120 11.49 17.86 -11.98
N ILE A 121 12.07 17.64 -13.16
CA ILE A 121 12.06 16.35 -13.87
C ILE A 121 12.75 15.30 -13.01
N GLU A 122 13.95 15.58 -12.49
CA GLU A 122 14.72 14.64 -11.67
C GLU A 122 13.97 14.20 -10.40
N VAL A 123 13.39 15.15 -9.67
CA VAL A 123 12.58 14.88 -8.47
C VAL A 123 11.39 13.98 -8.79
N LEU A 124 10.70 14.22 -9.91
CA LEU A 124 9.57 13.38 -10.34
C LEU A 124 10.01 11.98 -10.73
N VAL A 125 11.15 11.84 -11.42
CA VAL A 125 11.74 10.53 -11.76
C VAL A 125 12.06 9.74 -10.50
N ALA A 126 12.74 10.35 -9.54
CA ALA A 126 13.06 9.73 -8.25
C ALA A 126 11.79 9.31 -7.48
N SER A 127 10.76 10.17 -7.47
CA SER A 127 9.47 9.88 -6.83
C SER A 127 8.75 8.69 -7.48
N VAL A 128 8.67 8.67 -8.81
CA VAL A 128 8.05 7.57 -9.58
C VAL A 128 8.78 6.26 -9.34
N LYS A 129 10.12 6.25 -9.37
CA LYS A 129 10.94 5.05 -9.09
C LYS A 129 10.72 4.53 -7.67
N ARG A 130 10.86 5.41 -6.67
CA ARG A 130 10.66 5.05 -5.24
C ARG A 130 9.27 4.49 -5.00
N ARG A 131 8.24 5.11 -5.57
CA ARG A 131 6.86 4.63 -5.37
C ARG A 131 6.57 3.33 -6.12
N SER A 132 7.18 3.12 -7.28
CA SER A 132 7.11 1.85 -8.02
C SER A 132 7.71 0.69 -7.21
N GLN A 133 8.82 0.94 -6.51
CA GLN A 133 9.41 -0.05 -5.60
C GLN A 133 8.50 -0.38 -4.40
N ARG A 134 7.86 0.63 -3.78
CA ARG A 134 6.95 0.43 -2.63
C ARG A 134 5.65 -0.28 -2.98
N LEU A 135 5.22 -0.24 -4.24
CA LEU A 135 3.95 -0.83 -4.70
C LEU A 135 3.80 -2.31 -4.31
N TYR A 136 4.91 -3.06 -4.28
CA TYR A 136 4.92 -4.49 -3.95
C TYR A 136 5.66 -4.84 -2.67
N LYS A 137 6.45 -3.91 -2.09
CA LYS A 137 7.19 -4.13 -0.84
C LYS A 137 6.33 -3.88 0.41
N ASP A 138 5.62 -2.74 0.48
CA ASP A 138 5.09 -2.25 1.77
C ASP A 138 3.56 -2.33 1.91
N THR A 139 2.87 -2.75 0.84
CA THR A 139 1.40 -2.69 0.79
C THR A 139 0.78 -4.07 0.57
N ASP A 140 0.18 -4.61 1.63
CA ASP A 140 -0.53 -5.90 1.63
C ASP A 140 -1.94 -5.81 0.99
N GLY A 141 -2.62 -4.66 1.09
CA GLY A 141 -3.98 -4.47 0.60
C GLY A 141 -4.13 -3.94 -0.83
N ASN A 142 -5.06 -4.51 -1.61
CA ASN A 142 -5.38 -4.05 -2.97
C ASN A 142 -5.77 -2.56 -3.04
N LYS A 143 -6.46 -2.04 -2.00
CA LYS A 143 -6.82 -0.62 -1.90
C LYS A 143 -5.61 0.31 -1.80
N GLY A 144 -4.58 -0.08 -1.05
CA GLY A 144 -3.33 0.67 -0.95
C GLY A 144 -2.54 0.63 -2.25
N ARG A 145 -2.43 -0.56 -2.87
CA ARG A 145 -1.79 -0.73 -4.18
C ARG A 145 -2.47 0.10 -5.27
N ALA A 146 -3.81 0.16 -5.26
CA ALA A 146 -4.57 0.98 -6.20
C ALA A 146 -4.28 2.48 -6.04
N ARG A 147 -4.17 2.98 -4.80
CA ARG A 147 -3.77 4.37 -4.53
C ARG A 147 -2.37 4.67 -5.04
N ILE A 148 -1.41 3.77 -4.78
CA ILE A 148 -0.04 3.90 -5.29
C ILE A 148 0.00 3.93 -6.81
N ARG A 149 -0.67 2.99 -7.49
CA ARG A 149 -0.76 2.96 -8.97
C ARG A 149 -1.37 4.24 -9.53
N ARG A 150 -2.42 4.78 -8.89
CA ARG A 150 -3.02 6.05 -9.30
C ARG A 150 -2.00 7.17 -9.22
N LYS A 151 -1.28 7.29 -8.10
CA LYS A 151 -0.27 8.34 -7.91
C LYS A 151 0.90 8.22 -8.90
N ILE A 152 1.34 7.01 -9.21
CA ILE A 152 2.36 6.77 -10.25
C ILE A 152 1.88 7.27 -11.61
N ARG A 153 0.62 7.01 -11.99
CA ARG A 153 0.09 7.50 -13.27
C ARG A 153 -0.01 9.03 -13.32
N GLU A 154 -0.48 9.66 -12.25
CA GLU A 154 -0.53 11.12 -12.14
C GLU A 154 0.87 11.73 -12.33
N GLU A 155 1.88 11.22 -11.61
CA GLU A 155 3.24 11.75 -11.70
C GLU A 155 3.91 11.46 -13.05
N LYS A 156 3.66 10.30 -13.66
CA LYS A 156 4.11 10.02 -15.02
C LYS A 156 3.52 11.00 -16.03
N GLY A 157 2.23 11.35 -15.90
CA GLY A 157 1.59 12.34 -16.78
C GLY A 157 2.22 13.73 -16.65
N ILE A 158 2.52 14.17 -15.43
CA ILE A 158 3.24 15.43 -15.18
C ILE A 158 4.67 15.37 -15.72
N LEU A 159 5.35 14.24 -15.55
CA LEU A 159 6.70 14.05 -16.08
C LEU A 159 6.71 14.14 -17.61
N THR A 160 5.72 13.55 -18.30
CA THR A 160 5.59 13.64 -19.76
C THR A 160 5.52 15.11 -20.22
N SER A 161 4.64 15.91 -19.62
CA SER A 161 4.47 17.31 -20.05
C SER A 161 5.71 18.18 -19.76
N LEU A 162 6.43 17.91 -18.68
CA LEU A 162 7.67 18.62 -18.35
C LEU A 162 8.82 18.22 -19.27
N VAL A 163 8.94 16.93 -19.63
CA VAL A 163 9.95 16.44 -20.58
C VAL A 163 9.70 17.02 -21.97
N GLU A 164 8.45 17.09 -22.44
CA GLU A 164 8.09 17.77 -23.70
C GLU A 164 8.46 19.27 -23.67
N THR A 165 8.24 19.92 -22.53
CA THR A 165 8.61 21.33 -22.33
C THR A 165 10.13 21.51 -22.36
N TYR A 166 10.88 20.62 -21.73
CA TYR A 166 12.34 20.64 -21.70
C TYR A 166 12.93 20.40 -23.10
N ASN A 167 12.44 19.37 -23.80
CA ASN A 167 12.88 19.07 -25.18
C ASN A 167 12.61 20.23 -26.16
N ARG A 168 11.57 21.04 -25.91
CA ARG A 168 11.30 22.26 -26.70
C ARG A 168 12.25 23.40 -26.38
N MET A 169 12.66 23.55 -25.12
CA MET A 169 13.58 24.60 -24.67
C MET A 169 15.04 24.29 -25.01
N VAL A 170 15.39 23.01 -25.10
CA VAL A 170 16.75 22.53 -25.42
C VAL A 170 16.72 21.59 -26.63
N PRO A 171 16.48 22.12 -27.85
CA PRO A 171 16.30 21.30 -29.05
C PRO A 171 17.61 20.67 -29.59
N ASN A 172 18.78 21.13 -29.13
CA ASN A 172 20.08 20.70 -29.64
C ASN A 172 20.69 19.50 -28.88
N THR A 173 19.97 18.93 -27.91
CA THR A 173 20.39 17.78 -27.10
C THR A 173 19.52 16.56 -27.45
N GLU A 174 20.07 15.35 -27.30
CA GLU A 174 19.37 14.09 -27.54
C GLU A 174 17.98 14.09 -26.86
N THR A 175 16.93 13.81 -27.64
CA THR A 175 15.55 13.96 -27.18
C THR A 175 15.27 13.04 -26.00
N LEU A 176 14.89 13.62 -24.86
CA LEU A 176 14.58 12.85 -23.66
C LEU A 176 13.26 12.10 -23.85
N CYS A 177 13.30 10.77 -23.78
CA CYS A 177 12.12 9.91 -23.80
C CYS A 177 11.82 9.36 -22.40
N LEU A 178 10.53 9.32 -22.04
CA LEU A 178 10.06 8.84 -20.73
C LEU A 178 10.49 7.38 -20.47
N GLU A 179 10.57 6.56 -21.52
CA GLU A 179 11.06 5.20 -21.44
C GLU A 179 12.53 5.21 -21.02
N THR A 180 13.42 5.89 -21.73
CA THR A 180 14.85 5.99 -21.38
C THR A 180 15.08 6.54 -19.96
N ILE A 181 14.35 7.59 -19.57
CA ILE A 181 14.47 8.24 -18.25
C ILE A 181 14.06 7.31 -17.09
N LEU A 182 12.96 6.58 -17.27
CA LEU A 182 12.43 5.68 -16.25
C LEU A 182 13.07 4.30 -16.28
N SER A 183 13.55 3.87 -17.45
CA SER A 183 14.28 2.62 -17.68
C SER A 183 15.72 2.66 -17.20
N GLY A 184 16.26 3.83 -16.86
CA GLY A 184 17.53 3.97 -16.14
C GLY A 184 17.56 3.08 -14.89
N SER A 185 18.14 1.89 -15.09
CA SER A 185 18.13 0.71 -14.23
C SER A 185 16.74 0.23 -13.77
N LEU A 186 16.02 -0.42 -14.68
CA LEU A 186 14.98 -1.40 -14.30
C LEU A 186 15.67 -2.60 -13.66
N CYS A 187 16.01 -2.45 -12.38
CA CYS A 187 16.88 -3.31 -11.56
C CYS A 187 18.31 -3.43 -12.10
N GLY A 188 19.32 -3.19 -11.26
CA GLY A 188 20.73 -3.42 -11.59
C GLY A 188 21.09 -4.90 -11.73
N LEU A 189 20.14 -5.73 -12.18
CA LEU A 189 20.35 -7.13 -12.45
C LEU A 189 20.75 -7.27 -13.91
N SER A 190 21.76 -8.08 -14.17
CA SER A 190 22.10 -8.50 -15.52
C SER A 190 20.93 -9.24 -16.17
N GLU A 191 21.02 -9.51 -17.47
CA GLU A 191 20.02 -10.29 -18.20
C GLU A 191 19.75 -11.66 -17.56
N GLU A 192 20.79 -12.27 -16.98
CA GLU A 192 20.73 -13.52 -16.23
C GLU A 192 19.95 -13.35 -14.92
N GLY A 193 20.13 -12.22 -14.23
CA GLY A 193 19.38 -11.89 -13.02
C GLY A 193 17.89 -11.71 -13.30
N LEU A 194 17.52 -11.14 -14.44
CA LEU A 194 16.12 -11.04 -14.89
C LEU A 194 15.51 -12.42 -15.18
N LYS A 195 16.25 -13.29 -15.90
CA LYS A 195 15.85 -14.68 -16.17
C LYS A 195 15.69 -15.48 -14.87
N GLY A 196 16.60 -15.30 -13.91
CA GLY A 196 16.52 -15.90 -12.57
C GLY A 196 15.27 -15.47 -11.82
N LEU A 197 14.94 -14.18 -11.83
CA LEU A 197 13.74 -13.63 -11.19
C LEU A 197 12.45 -14.19 -11.83
N GLN A 198 12.41 -14.30 -13.15
CA GLN A 198 11.30 -14.89 -13.88
C GLN A 198 11.09 -16.37 -13.50
N SER A 199 12.19 -17.13 -13.37
CA SER A 199 12.15 -18.53 -12.90
C SER A 199 11.58 -18.64 -11.47
N ILE A 200 11.99 -17.78 -10.54
CA ILE A 200 11.47 -17.75 -9.17
C ILE A 200 9.95 -17.47 -9.16
N ILE A 201 9.50 -16.52 -9.97
CA ILE A 201 8.07 -16.20 -10.10
C ILE A 201 7.30 -17.43 -10.60
N HIS A 202 7.81 -18.13 -11.60
CA HIS A 202 7.17 -19.32 -12.16
C HIS A 202 7.13 -20.47 -11.15
N LYS A 203 8.18 -20.67 -10.35
CA LYS A 203 8.21 -21.64 -9.24
C LYS A 203 7.15 -21.31 -8.18
N LYS A 204 7.04 -20.04 -7.77
CA LYS A 204 6.01 -19.61 -6.80
C LYS A 204 4.59 -19.80 -7.34
N GLN A 205 4.36 -19.50 -8.62
CA GLN A 205 3.07 -19.72 -9.26
C GLN A 205 2.70 -21.20 -9.36
N ARG A 206 3.65 -22.08 -9.68
CA ARG A 206 3.45 -23.54 -9.64
C ARG A 206 3.06 -24.00 -8.24
N LYS A 207 3.82 -23.64 -7.20
CA LYS A 207 3.51 -23.97 -5.81
C LYS A 207 2.10 -23.56 -5.39
N ILE A 208 1.66 -22.36 -5.81
CA ILE A 208 0.29 -21.89 -5.52
C ILE A 208 -0.75 -22.75 -6.27
N ARG A 209 -0.49 -23.16 -7.51
CA ARG A 209 -1.38 -24.08 -8.26
C ARG A 209 -1.45 -25.43 -7.58
N ASP A 210 -0.32 -26.00 -7.17
CA ASP A 210 -0.27 -27.32 -6.52
C ASP A 210 -1.00 -27.29 -5.18
N MET A 211 -0.80 -26.24 -4.37
CA MET A 211 -1.57 -26.04 -3.13
C MET A 211 -3.07 -25.92 -3.37
N ARG A 212 -3.50 -25.31 -4.48
CA ARG A 212 -4.92 -25.24 -4.84
C ARG A 212 -5.49 -26.60 -5.24
N VAL A 213 -4.71 -27.40 -5.97
CA VAL A 213 -5.09 -28.77 -6.33
C VAL A 213 -5.19 -29.61 -5.06
N GLN A 214 -4.18 -29.59 -4.20
CA GLN A 214 -4.18 -30.30 -2.92
C GLN A 214 -5.36 -29.90 -2.03
N ALA A 215 -5.68 -28.60 -1.92
CA ALA A 215 -6.82 -28.13 -1.16
C ALA A 215 -8.16 -28.62 -1.74
N ARG A 216 -8.27 -28.68 -3.07
CA ARG A 216 -9.45 -29.24 -3.76
C ARG A 216 -9.57 -30.74 -3.49
N ASP A 217 -8.49 -31.49 -3.60
CA ASP A 217 -8.50 -32.93 -3.40
C ASP A 217 -8.84 -33.29 -1.96
N CYS A 218 -8.29 -32.54 -1.00
CA CYS A 218 -8.62 -32.68 0.41
C CYS A 218 -10.12 -32.39 0.68
N TYR A 219 -10.68 -31.37 0.03
CA TYR A 219 -12.11 -31.08 0.13
C TYR A 219 -12.98 -32.18 -0.50
N LEU A 220 -12.59 -32.70 -1.66
CA LEU A 220 -13.30 -33.81 -2.31
C LEU A 220 -13.25 -35.09 -1.47
N GLN A 221 -12.14 -35.36 -0.77
CA GLN A 221 -11.98 -36.51 0.10
C GLN A 221 -12.89 -36.44 1.34
N VAL A 222 -13.09 -35.24 1.90
CA VAL A 222 -14.06 -35.01 2.98
C VAL A 222 -15.50 -35.22 2.49
N LEU A 223 -15.81 -34.76 1.28
CA LEU A 223 -17.14 -34.92 0.69
C LEU A 223 -17.45 -36.36 0.27
N SER A 224 -16.44 -37.15 -0.11
CA SER A 224 -16.62 -38.55 -0.50
C SER A 224 -16.74 -39.51 0.70
N GLY A 225 -16.63 -39.00 1.94
CA GLY A 225 -16.79 -39.81 3.16
C GLY A 225 -15.63 -40.78 3.41
N ALA A 226 -14.46 -40.56 2.81
CA ALA A 226 -13.28 -41.37 3.03
C ALA A 226 -12.63 -41.02 4.38
N GLU A 227 -12.97 -41.76 5.43
CA GLU A 227 -12.27 -41.67 6.71
C GLU A 227 -10.82 -42.14 6.57
N ASN A 228 -9.86 -41.22 6.65
CA ASN A 228 -8.58 -41.50 7.30
C ASN A 228 -7.85 -40.21 7.72
N THR A 229 -7.72 -40.11 9.05
CA THR A 229 -6.97 -39.15 9.85
C THR A 229 -5.47 -39.20 9.56
N ASN A 230 -4.83 -38.07 9.26
CA ASN A 230 -3.41 -37.77 9.57
C ASN A 230 -3.07 -36.31 9.20
N PHE A 231 -3.66 -35.34 9.91
CA PHE A 231 -3.37 -33.92 9.71
C PHE A 231 -2.16 -33.42 10.52
N LEU A 232 -1.48 -34.27 11.30
CA LEU A 232 -0.47 -33.82 12.26
C LEU A 232 0.79 -34.69 12.41
N ASN A 233 1.12 -35.54 11.43
CA ASN A 233 2.38 -36.28 11.47
C ASN A 233 3.04 -36.35 10.09
N LYS A 234 4.06 -35.51 9.87
CA LYS A 234 5.42 -35.97 9.51
C LYS A 234 6.44 -34.81 9.56
N PRO A 235 7.72 -35.13 9.80
CA PRO A 235 8.68 -34.29 10.50
C PRO A 235 9.56 -33.50 9.53
N SER A 236 10.30 -32.55 10.13
CA SER A 236 11.43 -31.83 9.55
C SER A 236 12.31 -32.72 8.67
N ALA A 237 12.59 -32.25 7.46
CA ALA A 237 13.58 -32.83 6.56
C ALA A 237 14.46 -31.67 6.05
N ASP A 238 15.22 -31.10 6.97
CA ASP A 238 16.59 -30.70 6.66
C ASP A 238 17.39 -32.01 6.66
N ASP A 239 17.78 -32.50 5.49
CA ASP A 239 19.12 -33.02 5.20
C ASP A 239 19.18 -33.78 3.87
N TYR A 240 20.33 -33.62 3.21
CA TYR A 240 20.87 -34.30 2.03
C TYR A 240 20.40 -33.86 0.64
N ASP A 241 21.10 -32.82 0.19
CA ASP A 241 21.88 -32.82 -1.05
C ASP A 241 22.15 -34.23 -1.65
N SER A 242 21.69 -34.40 -2.89
CA SER A 242 22.22 -35.39 -3.83
C SER A 242 22.02 -34.83 -5.23
N ASP A 243 23.06 -34.15 -5.71
CA ASP A 243 23.43 -34.18 -7.12
C ASP A 243 23.53 -35.65 -7.58
N PHE A 244 22.63 -36.10 -8.47
CA PHE A 244 22.99 -37.09 -9.48
C PHE A 244 22.04 -37.09 -10.69
N GLU A 245 22.59 -36.58 -11.79
CA GLU A 245 22.42 -36.88 -13.23
C GLU A 245 21.06 -36.77 -13.94
N ILE A 246 21.07 -35.83 -14.89
CA ILE A 246 20.35 -35.88 -16.17
C ILE A 246 20.54 -37.25 -16.81
N SER A 247 19.43 -37.85 -17.26
CA SER A 247 19.45 -38.74 -18.41
C SER A 247 18.52 -38.14 -19.45
N ASP A 248 19.14 -37.55 -20.47
CA ASP A 248 18.52 -37.47 -21.80
C ASP A 248 18.41 -38.90 -22.31
N ASP A 249 17.23 -39.29 -22.78
CA ASP A 249 17.13 -40.22 -23.90
C ASP A 249 15.80 -40.01 -24.63
N GLU A 250 15.94 -39.95 -25.96
CA GLU A 250 14.96 -39.68 -26.99
C GLU A 250 13.81 -40.70 -27.03
N LEU A 251 12.57 -40.22 -27.19
CA LEU A 251 11.71 -40.42 -28.37
C LEU A 251 10.33 -39.73 -28.19
#